data_AF-A0A3B4AW85-F1
#
_entry.id   AF-A0A3B4AW85-F1
#
_cell.length_a   1.000
_cell.length_b   1.000
_cell.length_c   1.000
_cell.angle_alpha   90.00
_cell.angle_beta   90.00
_cell.angle_gamma   90.00
#
_symmetry.space_group_name_H-M   'P 1'
#
loop_
_entity.id
_entity.type
_entity.pdbx_description
1 polymer ?
#
loop_
_entity_poly.entity_id
_entity_poly.type
_entity_poly.pdbx_seq_one_letter_code
_entity_poly.pdbx_strand_id
1 'polypeptide(L)'
;GSTANHWQPIFSTRAHVFQIDPTTKRNWIPASKHAVTVSFFYDANRNVYRIISVGGTKAIINCSVTPSMTFTKTSQKFGQWADTRANTVYGLGFATEQQLHQVQHVCSFDF
;
A
#
# COMPACT_ATOMS: atom_id res chain seq x y z
N GLY A 1 3.20 -3.96 32.25
CA GLY A 1 1.94 -3.69 31.53
C GLY A 1 2.27 -2.87 30.30
N SER A 2 2.25 -3.48 29.12
CA SER A 2 2.69 -2.86 27.87
C SER A 2 1.68 -3.12 26.77
N THR A 3 0.72 -2.22 26.61
CA THR A 3 -0.27 -2.22 25.52
C THR A 3 0.28 -1.62 24.21
N ALA A 4 1.60 -1.50 24.05
CA ALA A 4 2.21 -0.65 23.01
C ALA A 4 2.51 -1.32 21.66
N ASN A 5 2.31 -2.64 21.50
CA ASN A 5 2.85 -3.36 20.34
C ASN A 5 1.85 -3.65 19.20
N HIS A 6 0.57 -3.27 19.32
CA HIS A 6 -0.44 -3.56 18.28
C HIS A 6 -0.55 -2.52 17.15
N TRP A 7 0.17 -1.39 17.27
CA TRP A 7 0.03 -0.25 16.35
C TRP A 7 1.35 0.20 15.72
N GLN A 8 2.42 -0.59 15.85
CA GLN A 8 3.68 -0.30 15.17
C GLN A 8 3.68 -0.93 13.78
N PRO A 9 3.98 -0.15 12.73
CA PRO A 9 4.11 -0.70 11.39
C PRO A 9 5.38 -1.55 11.29
N ILE A 10 5.29 -2.66 10.57
CA ILE A 10 6.44 -3.51 10.22
C ILE A 10 7.38 -2.74 9.29
N PHE A 11 6.78 -2.00 8.36
CA PHE A 11 7.50 -1.19 7.40
C PHE A 11 6.70 0.07 7.08
N SER A 12 7.39 1.17 6.83
CA SER A 12 6.78 2.43 6.38
C SER A 12 7.66 3.10 5.33
N THR A 13 7.02 3.67 4.32
CA THR A 13 7.68 4.42 3.25
C THR A 13 6.84 5.63 2.83
N ARG A 14 7.42 6.51 1.99
CA ARG A 14 6.73 7.68 1.43
C ARG A 14 6.53 7.48 -0.07
N ALA A 15 5.30 7.63 -0.54
CA ALA A 15 4.95 7.49 -1.94
C ALA A 15 3.76 8.37 -2.33
N HIS A 16 3.69 8.76 -3.60
CA HIS A 16 2.44 9.27 -4.18
C HIS A 16 1.50 8.09 -4.43
N VAL A 17 0.25 8.22 -3.98
CA VAL A 17 -0.74 7.15 -4.11
C VAL A 17 -1.64 7.44 -5.30
N PHE A 18 -1.89 6.42 -6.09
CA PHE A 18 -2.78 6.43 -7.24
C PHE A 18 -3.80 5.31 -7.11
N GLN A 19 -4.95 5.48 -7.75
CA GLN A 19 -5.95 4.45 -7.95
C GLN A 19 -6.31 4.38 -9.43
N ILE A 20 -6.64 3.19 -9.92
CA ILE A 20 -7.20 3.09 -11.26
C ILE A 20 -8.58 3.72 -11.29
N ASP A 21 -8.86 4.50 -12.32
CA ASP A 21 -10.16 5.06 -12.59
C ASP A 21 -11.21 3.93 -12.62
N PRO A 22 -12.24 3.99 -11.74
CA PRO A 22 -13.23 2.93 -11.63
C PRO A 22 -14.09 2.80 -12.90
N THR A 23 -14.21 3.86 -13.70
CA THR A 23 -15.00 3.88 -14.94
C THR A 23 -14.19 3.35 -16.11
N THR A 24 -12.98 3.89 -16.33
CA THR A 24 -12.18 3.51 -17.50
C THR A 24 -11.34 2.25 -17.29
N LYS A 25 -11.05 1.88 -16.04
CA LYS A 25 -10.19 0.75 -15.64
C LYS A 25 -8.84 0.72 -16.37
N ARG A 26 -8.35 1.89 -16.80
CA ARG A 26 -7.10 2.05 -17.57
C ARG A 26 -6.27 3.25 -17.13
N ASN A 27 -6.92 4.33 -16.70
CA ASN A 27 -6.22 5.56 -16.31
C ASN A 27 -5.90 5.57 -14.81
N TRP A 28 -4.74 6.12 -14.46
CA TRP A 28 -4.37 6.36 -13.07
C TRP A 28 -4.89 7.72 -12.60
N ILE A 29 -5.58 7.74 -11.47
CA ILE A 29 -6.04 8.97 -10.80
C ILE A 29 -5.21 9.15 -9.51
N PRO A 30 -4.65 10.34 -9.26
CA PRO A 30 -3.94 10.62 -8.02
C PRO A 30 -4.91 10.59 -6.84
N ALA A 31 -4.64 9.73 -5.85
CA ALA A 31 -5.37 9.65 -4.59
C ALA A 31 -4.75 10.54 -3.50
N SER A 32 -3.52 11.03 -3.70
CA SER A 32 -2.85 12.00 -2.84
C SER A 32 -2.22 13.15 -3.65
N LYS A 33 -2.31 14.39 -3.13
CA LYS A 33 -1.68 15.57 -3.75
C LYS A 33 -0.16 15.60 -3.58
N HIS A 34 0.34 15.02 -2.50
CA HIS A 34 1.75 14.91 -2.18
C HIS A 34 2.08 13.45 -1.84
N ALA A 35 3.38 13.14 -1.73
CA ALA A 35 3.79 11.88 -1.14
C ALA A 35 3.21 11.76 0.27
N VAL A 36 2.62 10.62 0.59
CA VAL A 36 2.05 10.29 1.90
C VAL A 36 2.76 9.08 2.48
N THR A 37 2.63 8.90 3.78
CA THR A 37 3.17 7.71 4.44
C THR A 37 2.29 6.51 4.10
N VAL A 38 2.92 5.44 3.65
CA VAL A 38 2.30 4.14 3.38
C VAL A 38 2.95 3.14 4.34
N SER A 39 2.13 2.53 5.17
CA SER A 39 2.58 1.68 6.27
C SER A 39 1.96 0.29 6.16
N PHE A 40 2.78 -0.71 6.45
CA PHE A 40 2.40 -2.12 6.44
C PHE A 40 2.31 -2.61 7.87
N PHE A 41 1.16 -3.17 8.22
CA PHE A 41 0.83 -3.63 9.58
C PHE A 41 0.48 -5.10 9.55
N TYR A 42 0.71 -5.77 10.67
CA TYR A 42 0.14 -7.09 10.95
C TYR A 42 -0.93 -6.95 12.04
N ASP A 43 -2.17 -7.24 11.67
CA ASP A 43 -3.31 -7.26 12.58
C ASP A 43 -3.43 -8.66 13.20
N ALA A 44 -2.78 -8.87 14.34
CA ALA A 44 -2.74 -10.16 15.03
C ALA A 44 -4.13 -10.68 15.44
N ASN A 45 -5.10 -9.80 15.69
CA ASN A 45 -6.46 -10.21 16.07
C ASN A 45 -7.21 -10.88 14.90
N ARG A 46 -6.92 -10.41 13.69
CA ARG A 46 -7.53 -10.93 12.46
C ARG A 46 -6.61 -11.88 11.71
N ASN A 47 -5.36 -12.02 12.16
CA ASN A 47 -4.29 -12.75 11.49
C ASN A 47 -4.13 -12.33 10.01
N VAL A 48 -4.12 -11.01 9.75
CA VAL A 48 -3.98 -10.47 8.39
C VAL A 48 -3.01 -9.31 8.34
N TYR A 49 -2.30 -9.18 7.21
CA TYR A 49 -1.53 -7.99 6.92
C TYR A 49 -2.40 -6.90 6.32
N ARG A 50 -2.04 -5.64 6.57
CA ARG A 50 -2.78 -4.47 6.08
C ARG A 50 -1.83 -3.40 5.58
N ILE A 51 -2.18 -2.81 4.45
CA ILE A 51 -1.55 -1.61 3.92
C ILE A 51 -2.44 -0.42 4.25
N ILE A 52 -1.92 0.54 5.00
CA ILE A 52 -2.67 1.71 5.46
C ILE A 52 -1.92 2.98 5.05
N SER A 53 -2.66 3.94 4.52
CA SER A 53 -2.19 5.30 4.27
C SER A 53 -3.30 6.30 4.55
N VAL A 54 -2.97 7.41 5.19
CA VAL A 54 -3.91 8.47 5.58
C VAL A 54 -3.43 9.79 5.00
N GLY A 55 -4.35 10.52 4.34
CA GLY A 55 -4.13 11.87 3.85
C GLY A 55 -5.00 12.86 4.62
N GLY A 56 -4.38 13.72 5.43
CA GLY A 56 -5.11 14.55 6.38
C GLY A 56 -5.88 13.66 7.36
N THR A 57 -7.20 13.75 7.34
CA THR A 57 -8.10 12.94 8.20
C THR A 57 -8.74 11.75 7.47
N LYS A 58 -8.49 11.57 6.17
CA LYS A 58 -9.13 10.54 5.34
C LYS A 58 -8.17 9.39 5.05
N ALA A 59 -8.62 8.16 5.24
CA ALA A 59 -7.90 6.98 4.76
C ALA A 59 -7.84 6.99 3.22
N ILE A 60 -6.63 6.95 2.67
CA ILE A 60 -6.37 6.84 1.23
C ILE A 60 -6.25 5.36 0.85
N ILE A 61 -5.52 4.59 1.65
CA ILE A 61 -5.37 3.14 1.49
C ILE A 61 -5.81 2.49 2.79
N ASN A 62 -6.67 1.48 2.67
CA ASN A 62 -7.01 0.57 3.74
C ASN A 62 -7.26 -0.81 3.14
N CYS A 63 -6.15 -1.47 2.77
CA CYS A 63 -6.16 -2.73 2.06
C CYS A 63 -5.79 -3.86 3.02
N SER A 64 -6.60 -4.91 3.08
CA SER A 64 -6.20 -6.18 3.71
C SER A 64 -5.48 -7.02 2.67
N VAL A 65 -4.23 -7.39 2.93
CA VAL A 65 -3.45 -8.23 2.03
C VAL A 65 -4.02 -9.64 2.05
N THR A 66 -4.22 -10.21 0.86
CA THR A 66 -4.65 -11.60 0.67
C THR A 66 -3.52 -12.41 0.04
N PRO A 67 -3.47 -13.74 0.22
CA PRO A 67 -2.41 -14.57 -0.38
C PRO A 67 -2.34 -14.48 -1.92
N SER A 68 -3.45 -14.15 -2.58
CA SER A 68 -3.53 -13.94 -4.04
C SER A 68 -3.11 -12.55 -4.49
N MET A 69 -2.79 -11.65 -3.56
CA MET A 69 -2.45 -10.27 -3.89
C MET A 69 -0.98 -10.18 -4.28
N THR A 70 -0.73 -9.72 -5.51
CA THR A 70 0.63 -9.57 -6.04
C THR A 70 0.97 -8.10 -6.22
N PHE A 71 2.11 -7.67 -5.65
CA PHE A 71 2.70 -6.37 -5.96
C PHE A 71 3.55 -6.46 -7.23
N THR A 72 3.15 -5.76 -8.29
CA THR A 72 3.81 -5.78 -9.60
C THR A 72 4.52 -4.45 -9.86
N LYS A 73 5.84 -4.51 -10.11
CA LYS A 73 6.63 -3.38 -10.62
C LYS A 73 6.27 -3.15 -12.09
N THR A 74 5.82 -1.95 -12.43
CA THR A 74 5.51 -1.57 -13.83
C THR A 74 6.43 -0.49 -14.39
N SER A 75 7.22 0.17 -13.54
CA SER A 75 8.35 1.00 -13.95
C SER A 75 9.45 1.02 -12.88
N GLN A 76 10.54 1.75 -13.12
CA GLN A 76 11.66 1.88 -12.18
C GLN A 76 11.25 2.36 -10.79
N LYS A 77 10.21 3.22 -10.71
CA LYS A 77 9.75 3.86 -9.47
C LYS A 77 8.25 3.73 -9.24
N PHE A 78 7.58 2.84 -9.98
CA PHE A 78 6.14 2.62 -9.83
C PHE A 78 5.81 1.14 -9.74
N GLY A 79 4.97 0.81 -8.76
CA GLY A 79 4.40 -0.52 -8.61
C GLY A 79 2.94 -0.47 -8.19
N GLN A 80 2.23 -1.57 -8.38
CA GLN A 80 0.78 -1.64 -8.19
C GLN A 80 0.34 -2.99 -7.64
N TRP A 81 -0.88 -3.04 -7.09
CA TRP A 81 -1.58 -4.28 -6.77
C TRP A 81 -3.08 -4.10 -6.92
N ALA A 82 -3.78 -5.21 -7.17
CA ALA A 82 -5.24 -5.23 -7.16
C ALA A 82 -5.76 -5.55 -5.76
N ASP A 83 -6.72 -4.76 -5.27
CA ASP A 83 -7.52 -5.05 -4.09
C ASP A 83 -8.93 -5.44 -4.56
N THR A 84 -9.18 -6.75 -4.58
CA THR A 84 -10.46 -7.31 -5.02
C THR A 84 -11.61 -6.96 -4.08
N ARG A 85 -11.34 -6.78 -2.78
CA ARG A 85 -12.36 -6.42 -1.79
C ARG A 85 -12.82 -4.98 -1.96
N ALA A 86 -11.88 -4.07 -2.23
CA ALA A 86 -12.18 -2.68 -2.53
C ALA A 86 -12.54 -2.42 -4.01
N ASN A 87 -12.51 -3.46 -4.86
CA ASN A 87 -12.74 -3.38 -6.31
C ASN A 87 -11.91 -2.27 -7.00
N THR A 88 -10.64 -2.15 -6.60
CA THR A 88 -9.74 -1.10 -7.07
C THR A 88 -8.34 -1.66 -7.29
N VAL A 89 -7.51 -0.90 -8.02
CA VAL A 89 -6.08 -1.17 -8.16
C VAL A 89 -5.36 0.03 -7.58
N TYR A 90 -4.50 -0.20 -6.60
CA TYR A 90 -3.66 0.83 -6.02
C TYR A 90 -2.32 0.87 -6.74
N GLY A 91 -1.79 2.07 -6.90
CA GLY A 91 -0.47 2.33 -7.45
C GLY A 91 0.34 3.23 -6.53
N LEU A 92 1.63 2.96 -6.41
CA LEU A 92 2.56 3.75 -5.60
C LEU A 92 3.70 4.26 -6.48
N GLY A 93 3.84 5.59 -6.53
CA GLY A 93 4.97 6.28 -7.16
C GLY A 93 5.98 6.72 -6.11
N PHE A 94 7.18 6.14 -6.16
CA PHE A 94 8.26 6.36 -5.19
C PHE A 94 9.25 7.44 -5.66
N ALA A 95 9.98 8.03 -4.71
CA ALA A 95 11.02 9.00 -5.03
C ALA A 95 12.25 8.32 -5.65
N THR A 96 12.57 7.11 -5.16
CA THR A 96 13.75 6.33 -5.58
C THR A 96 13.38 4.89 -5.95
N GLU A 97 14.22 4.24 -6.74
CA GLU A 97 14.07 2.82 -7.08
C GLU A 97 14.26 1.92 -5.86
N GLN A 98 15.15 2.31 -4.94
CA GLN A 98 15.43 1.57 -3.71
C GLN A 98 14.18 1.45 -2.84
N GLN A 99 13.36 2.50 -2.74
CA GLN A 99 12.09 2.46 -2.01
C GLN A 99 11.10 1.46 -2.63
N LEU A 100 11.06 1.38 -3.96
CA LEU A 100 10.23 0.39 -4.65
C LEU A 100 10.72 -1.04 -4.36
N HIS A 101 12.03 -1.27 -4.40
CA HIS A 101 12.60 -2.59 -4.11
C HIS A 101 12.36 -3.01 -2.65
N GLN A 102 12.41 -2.08 -1.69
CA GLN A 102 12.05 -2.37 -0.30
C GLN A 102 10.59 -2.82 -0.18
N VAL A 103 9.66 -2.12 -0.83
CA VAL A 103 8.24 -2.51 -0.83
C VAL A 103 8.05 -3.87 -1.49
N GLN A 104 8.70 -4.12 -2.62
CA GLN A 104 8.63 -5.42 -3.29
C GLN A 104 9.13 -6.54 -2.37
N HIS A 105 10.23 -6.32 -1.64
CA HIS A 105 10.75 -7.30 -0.69
C HIS A 105 9.77 -7.58 0.44
N VAL A 106 9.23 -6.54 1.10
CA VAL A 106 8.21 -6.71 2.14
C VAL A 106 7.01 -7.48 1.60
N CYS A 107 6.54 -7.14 0.39
CA CYS A 107 5.43 -7.83 -0.24
C CYS A 107 5.68 -9.29 -0.64
N SER A 108 6.95 -9.68 -0.80
CA SER A 108 7.32 -11.04 -1.22
C SER A 108 7.72 -11.96 -0.06
N PHE A 109 8.15 -11.40 1.08
CA PHE A 109 8.64 -12.18 2.21
C PHE A 109 7.72 -12.14 3.43
N ASP A 110 6.98 -11.06 3.63
CA ASP A 110 6.14 -10.89 4.82
C ASP A 110 4.65 -11.20 4.57
N PHE A 111 4.20 -11.28 3.31
CA PHE A 111 2.79 -11.51 2.93
C PHE A 111 2.51 -12.86 2.29
#